data_AF-A0A524E7Y1-F1
#
_entry.id   AF-A0A524E7Y1-F1
#
_cell.length_a   1.000
_cell.length_b   1.000
_cell.length_c   1.000
_cell.angle_alpha   90.00
_cell.angle_beta   90.00
_cell.angle_gamma   90.00
#
_symmetry.space_group_name_H-M   'P 1'
#
loop_
_entity.id
_entity.type
_entity.pdbx_description
1 polymer ?
#
loop_
_entity_poly.entity_id
_entity_poly.type
_entity_poly.pdbx_seq_one_letter_code
_entity_poly.pdbx_strand_id
1 'polypeptide(L)' 'MEKKIDTSKQFIEFYKKKGDYLISLADNHYLNKEYKKTLELLNQAYAMYQKGNCTDDMEKTKKRFDEIKEKHFKKKE' A
#
# COMPACT_ATOMS: atom_id res chain seq x y z
N MET A 1 -22.97 9.00 -29.42
CA MET A 1 -22.83 9.19 -27.96
C MET A 1 -21.35 9.31 -27.64
N GLU A 2 -20.86 10.52 -27.37
CA GLU A 2 -19.51 10.69 -26.83
C GLU A 2 -19.48 10.13 -25.40
N LYS A 3 -18.74 9.04 -25.18
CA LYS A 3 -18.42 8.58 -23.82
C LYS A 3 -17.55 9.66 -23.19
N LYS A 4 -18.13 10.45 -22.28
CA LYS A 4 -17.39 11.40 -21.45
C LYS A 4 -16.40 10.59 -20.62
N ILE A 5 -15.12 10.66 -20.97
CA ILE A 5 -14.05 10.00 -20.24
C ILE A 5 -13.93 10.72 -18.90
N ASP A 6 -14.36 10.05 -17.83
CA ASP A 6 -14.17 10.54 -16.47
C ASP A 6 -12.73 10.22 -16.03
N THR A 7 -11.82 11.11 -16.40
CA THR A 7 -10.39 11.01 -16.09
C THR A 7 -10.15 10.93 -14.59
N SER A 8 -11.05 11.47 -13.75
CA SER A 8 -10.93 11.39 -12.30
C SER A 8 -11.08 9.96 -11.78
N LYS A 9 -12.05 9.20 -12.29
CA LYS A 9 -12.26 7.79 -11.89
C LYS A 9 -11.14 6.89 -12.39
N GLN A 10 -10.69 7.08 -13.63
CA GLN A 10 -9.56 6.32 -14.16
C GLN A 10 -8.27 6.60 -13.39
N PHE A 11 -8.05 7.84 -12.96
CA PHE A 11 -6.90 8.22 -12.15
C PHE A 11 -6.95 7.55 -10.76
N ILE A 12 -8.09 7.60 -10.08
CA ILE A 12 -8.28 6.92 -8.79
C ILE A 12 -8.02 5.41 -8.94
N GLU A 13 -8.63 4.78 -9.94
CA GLU A 13 -8.47 3.34 -10.19
C GLU A 13 -7.03 2.95 -10.53
N PHE A 14 -6.33 3.79 -11.30
CA PHE A 14 -4.93 3.58 -11.64
C PHE A 14 -4.03 3.54 -10.40
N TYR A 15 -4.18 4.51 -9.50
CA TYR A 15 -3.41 4.55 -8.27
C TYR A 15 -3.79 3.44 -7.30
N LYS A 16 -5.08 3.10 -7.21
CA LYS A 16 -5.53 1.97 -6.42
C LYS A 16 -4.87 0.67 -6.89
N LYS A 17 -4.93 0.37 -8.20
CA LYS A 17 -4.29 -0.83 -8.78
C LYS A 17 -2.79 -0.88 -8.52
N LYS A 18 -2.10 0.26 -8.59
CA LYS A 18 -0.67 0.34 -8.24
C LYS A 18 -0.43 0.04 -6.76
N GLY A 19 -1.26 0.59 -5.86
CA GLY A 19 -1.22 0.26 -4.44
C GLY A 19 -1.43 -1.23 -4.20
N ASP A 20 -2.47 -1.81 -4.78
CA ASP A 20 -2.82 -3.23 -4.62
C ASP A 20 -1.68 -4.15 -5.08
N TYR A 21 -1.06 -3.82 -6.21
CA TYR A 21 0.12 -4.55 -6.70
C TYR A 21 1.30 -4.51 -5.70
N LEU A 22 1.57 -3.34 -5.12
CA LEU A 22 2.63 -3.18 -4.12
C LEU A 22 2.32 -3.95 -2.84
N ILE A 23 1.04 -4.05 -2.43
CA ILE A 23 0.60 -4.90 -1.31
C ILE A 23 0.91 -6.36 -1.61
N SER A 24 0.54 -6.87 -2.79
CA SER A 24 0.84 -8.26 -3.16
C SER A 24 2.35 -8.56 -3.20
N LEU A 25 3.18 -7.62 -3.63
CA LEU A 25 4.63 -7.76 -3.53
C LEU A 25 5.10 -7.76 -2.07
N ALA A 26 4.57 -6.86 -1.24
CA ALA A 26 4.89 -6.79 0.18
C ALA A 26 4.55 -8.11 0.90
N ASP A 27 3.45 -8.77 0.53
CA ASP A 27 3.05 -10.09 1.01
C ASP A 27 4.11 -11.16 0.73
N ASN A 28 4.60 -11.22 -0.51
CA ASN A 28 5.64 -12.18 -0.90
C ASN A 28 6.93 -11.96 -0.09
N HIS A 29 7.39 -10.71 0.04
CA HIS A 29 8.55 -10.38 0.85
C HIS A 29 8.33 -10.70 2.34
N TYR A 30 7.12 -10.49 2.85
CA TYR A 30 6.79 -10.83 4.23
C TYR A 30 6.87 -12.34 4.49
N LEU A 31 6.37 -13.17 3.57
CA LEU A 31 6.48 -14.63 3.62
C LEU A 31 7.95 -15.09 3.58
N ASN A 32 8.79 -14.40 2.82
CA ASN A 32 10.24 -14.62 2.78
C ASN A 32 10.99 -14.05 4.00
N LYS A 33 10.28 -13.49 4.99
CA LYS A 33 10.84 -12.84 6.20
C LYS A 33 11.72 -11.62 5.90
N GLU A 34 11.55 -11.02 4.72
CA GLU A 34 12.28 -9.82 4.28
C GLU A 34 11.58 -8.55 4.79
N TYR A 35 11.45 -8.43 6.11
CA TYR A 35 10.56 -7.44 6.73
C TYR A 35 10.90 -5.98 6.43
N LYS A 36 12.19 -5.66 6.23
CA LYS A 36 12.60 -4.31 5.81
C LYS A 36 12.00 -3.97 4.45
N LYS A 37 12.04 -4.93 3.51
CA LYS A 37 11.50 -4.76 2.17
C LYS A 37 9.99 -4.68 2.17
N THR A 38 9.33 -5.49 3.01
CA THR A 38 7.89 -5.37 3.26
C THR A 38 7.52 -3.96 3.68
N LEU A 39 8.21 -3.38 4.68
CA LEU A 39 7.93 -2.03 5.15
C LEU A 39 8.13 -0.96 4.05
N GLU A 40 9.19 -1.06 3.24
CA GLU A 40 9.41 -0.17 2.10
C GLU A 40 8.24 -0.22 1.11
N LEU A 41 7.78 -1.42 0.75
CA LEU A 41 6.70 -1.61 -0.21
C LEU A 41 5.34 -1.14 0.35
N LEU A 42 5.07 -1.39 1.63
CA LEU A 42 3.88 -0.86 2.30
C LEU A 42 3.86 0.68 2.30
N ASN A 43 5.01 1.33 2.50
CA ASN A 43 5.10 2.79 2.43
C ASN A 43 4.85 3.32 1.01
N GLN A 44 5.34 2.62 -0.02
CA GLN A 44 5.05 2.96 -1.42
C GLN A 44 3.56 2.75 -1.75
N ALA A 45 2.94 1.66 -1.27
CA ALA A 45 1.52 1.38 -1.45
C ALA A 45 0.66 2.49 -0.83
N TYR A 46 0.99 2.91 0.40
CA TYR A 46 0.34 4.03 1.07
C TYR A 46 0.38 5.31 0.22
N ALA A 47 1.53 5.66 -0.35
CA ALA A 47 1.67 6.82 -1.22
C ALA A 47 0.83 6.72 -2.50
N MET A 48 0.64 5.51 -3.05
CA MET A 48 -0.27 5.32 -4.19
C MET A 48 -1.72 5.52 -3.76
N TYR A 49 -2.16 4.89 -2.66
CA TYR A 49 -3.52 5.07 -2.15
C TYR A 49 -3.83 6.53 -1.80
N GLN A 50 -2.85 7.28 -1.27
CA GLN A 50 -2.98 8.72 -1.03
C GLN A 50 -3.23 9.50 -2.32
N LYS A 51 -2.52 9.19 -3.41
CA LYS A 51 -2.74 9.82 -4.73
C LYS A 51 -4.10 9.46 -5.33
N GLY A 52 -4.60 8.25 -5.04
CA GLY A 52 -5.93 7.78 -5.45
C GLY A 52 -7.05 8.19 -4.50
N ASN A 53 -6.77 8.93 -3.42
CA ASN A 53 -7.73 9.25 -2.35
C ASN A 53 -8.46 8.01 -1.79
N CYS A 54 -7.76 6.86 -1.69
CA CYS A 54 -8.29 5.60 -1.18
C CYS A 54 -8.06 5.49 0.34
N THR A 55 -8.84 6.24 1.13
CA THR A 55 -8.63 6.42 2.58
C THR A 55 -8.61 5.10 3.36
N ASP A 56 -9.54 4.19 3.07
CA ASP A 56 -9.64 2.91 3.78
C ASP A 56 -8.39 2.04 3.54
N ASP A 57 -7.87 2.05 2.32
CA ASP A 57 -6.68 1.29 1.93
C ASP A 57 -5.41 1.92 2.54
N MET A 58 -5.37 3.25 2.67
CA MET A 58 -4.31 3.97 3.40
C MET A 58 -4.26 3.56 4.87
N GLU A 59 -5.39 3.54 5.57
CA GLU A 59 -5.47 3.19 6.98
C GLU A 59 -5.06 1.73 7.23
N LYS A 60 -5.57 0.80 6.41
CA LYS A 60 -5.18 -0.62 6.48
C LYS A 60 -3.68 -0.81 6.26
N THR A 61 -3.13 -0.12 5.26
CA THR A 61 -1.70 -0.20 4.92
C THR A 61 -0.84 0.34 6.06
N LYS A 62 -1.21 1.49 6.64
CA LYS A 62 -0.50 2.08 7.77
C LYS A 62 -0.55 1.19 9.00
N LYS A 63 -1.74 0.68 9.36
CA LYS A 63 -1.90 -0.24 10.50
C LYS A 63 -0.99 -1.45 10.35
N ARG A 64 -0.98 -2.07 9.18
CA ARG A 64 -0.13 -3.23 8.90
C ARG A 64 1.37 -2.90 8.98
N PHE A 65 1.78 -1.74 8.48
CA PHE A 65 3.16 -1.27 8.59
C PHE A 65 3.57 -1.17 10.07
N ASP A 66 2.74 -0.55 10.90
CA ASP A 66 3.00 -0.35 12.32
C ASP A 66 3.08 -1.69 13.07
N GLU A 67 2.16 -2.62 12.79
CA GLU A 67 2.17 -3.98 13.37
C GLU A 67 3.46 -4.75 13.05
N ILE A 68 3.92 -4.72 11.79
CA ILE A 68 5.16 -5.41 11.38
C ILE A 68 6.37 -4.74 12.03
N LYS A 69 6.39 -3.41 12.06
CA LYS A 69 7.46 -2.63 12.68
C LYS A 69 7.57 -2.95 14.17
N GLU A 70 6.44 -2.99 14.88
CA GLU A 70 6.41 -3.33 16.29
C GLU A 70 6.85 -4.77 16.54
N LYS A 71 6.34 -5.73 15.77
CA LYS A 71 6.61 -7.15 15.97
C LYS A 71 8.06 -7.55 15.67
N HIS A 72 8.69 -6.92 14.68
CA HIS A 72 9.99 -7.38 14.15
C HIS A 72 11.14 -6.41 14.35
N PHE A 73 10.88 -5.14 14.71
CA PHE A 73 11.93 -4.12 14.84
C PHE A 73 11.92 -3.36 16.17
N LYS A 74 10.97 -3.61 17.08
CA LYS A 74 11.04 -3.05 18.42
C LYS A 74 12.22 -3.69 19.16
N LYS A 75 13.20 -2.87 19.54
CA LYS A 75 14.30 -3.32 20.41
C LYS A 75 13.69 -3.71 21.76
N LYS A 76 14.07 -4.88 22.28
CA LYS A 76 13.86 -5.17 23.71
C LYS A 76 14.75 -4.19 24.47
N GLU A 77 14.13 -3.38 25.32
CA GLU A 77 14.83 -2.57 26.32
C GLU A 77 15.60 -3.47 27.28
#